data_AF-A0AAV5ZVM1-F1
#
_entry.id   AF-A0AAV5ZVM1-F1
#
_cell.length_a   1.000
_cell.length_b   1.000
_cell.length_c   1.000
_cell.angle_alpha   90.00
_cell.angle_beta   90.00
_cell.angle_gamma   90.00
#
_symmetry.space_group_name_H-M   'P 1'
#
loop_
_entity.id
_entity.type
_entity.pdbx_description
1 polymer ?
#
loop_
_entity_poly.entity_id
_entity_poly.type
_entity_poly.pdbx_seq_one_letter_code
_entity_poly.pdbx_strand_id
1 'polypeptide(L)'
;MDSLVAWAARALAAGDPLGALKRVALRDDPPALALRGIAMAQLGDYDRARKLLRRAARGFGTRERLAQARCQVAEAEVALAARDLSGPVRALDA
;
A
#
# COMPACT_ATOMS: atom_id res chain seq x y z
N MET A 1 -11.21 -13.02 -4.99
CA MET A 1 -10.38 -12.24 -4.05
C MET A 1 -9.90 -13.18 -2.95
N ASP A 2 -8.60 -13.18 -2.65
CA ASP A 2 -8.01 -14.01 -1.59
C ASP A 2 -8.59 -13.63 -0.21
N SER A 3 -9.06 -14.62 0.55
CA SER A 3 -9.73 -14.40 1.84
C SER A 3 -8.81 -13.73 2.87
N LEU A 4 -7.50 -13.99 2.82
CA LEU A 4 -6.52 -13.40 3.72
C LEU A 4 -6.28 -11.93 3.42
N VAL A 5 -6.21 -11.57 2.13
CA VAL A 5 -6.06 -10.18 1.67
C VAL A 5 -7.30 -9.37 2.06
N ALA A 6 -8.49 -9.92 1.87
CA ALA A 6 -9.74 -9.26 2.26
C ALA A 6 -9.85 -9.07 3.78
N TRP A 7 -9.38 -10.03 4.58
CA TRP A 7 -9.35 -9.89 6.03
C TRP A 7 -8.34 -8.82 6.47
N ALA A 8 -7.13 -8.83 5.92
CA ALA A 8 -6.10 -7.85 6.24
C ALA A 8 -6.51 -6.42 5.91
N ALA A 9 -7.22 -6.21 4.79
CA ALA A 9 -7.80 -4.91 4.45
C ALA A 9 -8.81 -4.43 5.50
N ARG A 10 -9.67 -5.32 6.02
CA ARG A 10 -10.62 -4.99 7.10
C ARG A 10 -9.90 -4.68 8.42
N ALA A 11 -8.86 -5.45 8.75
CA ALA A 11 -8.05 -5.20 9.94
C ALA A 11 -7.41 -3.81 9.90
N LEU A 12 -6.82 -3.41 8.75
CA LEU A 12 -6.27 -2.08 8.56
C LEU A 12 -7.32 -0.96 8.67
N ALA A 13 -8.52 -1.18 8.12
CA ALA A 13 -9.61 -0.22 8.23
C ALA A 13 -10.08 -0.04 9.69
N ALA A 14 -9.94 -1.07 10.52
CA ALA A 14 -10.22 -1.03 11.95
C ALA A 14 -9.04 -0.50 12.80
N GLY A 15 -7.91 -0.13 12.18
CA GLY A 15 -6.71 0.33 12.89
C GLY A 15 -5.89 -0.79 13.55
N ASP A 16 -6.00 -2.03 13.05
CA ASP A 16 -5.20 -3.18 13.49
C ASP A 16 -4.11 -3.55 12.45
N PRO A 17 -3.00 -2.79 12.38
CA PRO A 17 -1.91 -3.07 11.44
C PRO A 17 -1.16 -4.35 11.79
N LEU A 18 -1.05 -4.72 13.06
CA LEU A 18 -0.35 -5.94 13.49
C LEU A 18 -1.13 -7.20 13.11
N GLY A 19 -2.45 -7.19 13.29
CA GLY A 19 -3.32 -8.26 12.82
C GLY A 19 -3.23 -8.42 11.31
N ALA A 20 -3.28 -7.31 10.55
CA ALA A 20 -3.10 -7.34 9.09
C ALA A 20 -1.76 -7.98 8.70
N LEU A 21 -0.66 -7.53 9.32
CA LEU A 21 0.69 -8.06 9.06
C LEU A 21 0.80 -9.56 9.38
N LYS A 22 0.14 -10.05 10.44
CA LYS A 22 0.11 -11.50 10.75
C LYS A 22 -0.39 -12.35 9.58
N ARG A 23 -1.24 -11.80 8.70
CA ARG A 23 -1.77 -12.51 7.53
C ARG A 23 -0.96 -12.31 6.25
N VAL A 24 -0.36 -11.12 6.07
CA VAL A 24 0.25 -10.76 4.78
C VAL A 24 1.76 -10.56 4.82
N ALA A 25 2.44 -10.68 5.97
CA ALA A 25 3.87 -10.36 6.12
C ALA A 25 4.86 -11.24 5.32
N LEU A 26 4.45 -12.45 4.90
CA LEU A 26 5.30 -13.38 4.14
C LEU A 26 4.95 -13.46 2.65
N ARG A 27 4.00 -12.64 2.18
CA ARG A 27 3.49 -12.69 0.81
C ARG A 27 4.13 -11.60 -0.06
N ASP A 28 4.45 -11.92 -1.30
CA ASP A 28 5.05 -10.96 -2.24
C ASP A 28 4.13 -10.62 -3.43
N ASP A 29 2.87 -11.04 -3.39
CA ASP A 29 1.88 -10.61 -4.40
C ASP A 29 1.55 -9.11 -4.26
N PRO A 30 1.18 -8.42 -5.36
CA PRO A 30 0.99 -6.98 -5.35
C PRO A 30 -0.05 -6.49 -4.30
N PRO A 31 -1.23 -7.13 -4.15
CA PRO A 31 -2.17 -6.77 -3.09
C PRO A 31 -1.59 -6.90 -1.68
N ALA A 32 -0.88 -7.99 -1.38
CA ALA A 32 -0.26 -8.18 -0.07
C ALA A 32 0.83 -7.15 0.22
N LEU A 33 1.64 -6.79 -0.78
CA LEU A 33 2.64 -5.73 -0.67
C LEU A 33 2.00 -4.37 -0.40
N ALA A 34 0.89 -4.06 -1.07
CA ALA A 34 0.15 -2.81 -0.85
C ALA A 34 -0.38 -2.71 0.59
N LEU A 35 -1.03 -3.76 1.08
CA LEU A 35 -1.55 -3.81 2.46
C LEU A 35 -0.42 -3.75 3.50
N ARG A 36 0.73 -4.40 3.24
CA ARG A 36 1.90 -4.28 4.11
C ARG A 36 2.42 -2.84 4.14
N GLY A 37 2.45 -2.15 3.00
CA GLY A 37 2.83 -0.75 2.91
C GLY A 37 1.93 0.15 3.76
N ILE A 38 0.61 -0.02 3.65
CA ILE A 38 -0.38 0.70 4.45
C ILE A 38 -0.20 0.41 5.95
N ALA A 39 0.03 -0.85 6.32
CA ALA A 39 0.29 -1.22 7.72
C ALA A 39 1.54 -0.52 8.28
N MET A 40 2.63 -0.47 7.52
CA MET A 40 3.86 0.23 7.92
C MET A 40 3.63 1.73 8.07
N ALA A 41 2.82 2.34 7.21
CA ALA A 41 2.46 3.75 7.33
C ALA A 41 1.65 4.05 8.60
N GLN A 42 0.69 3.18 8.95
CA GLN A 42 -0.07 3.30 10.21
C GLN A 42 0.84 3.16 11.44
N LEU A 43 1.93 2.39 11.33
CA LEU A 43 2.95 2.24 12.38
C LEU A 43 4.03 3.34 12.37
N GLY A 44 3.97 4.29 11.43
CA GLY A 44 4.92 5.41 11.32
C GLY A 44 6.20 5.11 10.54
N ASP A 45 6.37 3.92 9.98
CA ASP A 45 7.52 3.58 9.11
C ASP A 45 7.21 3.99 7.65
N TYR A 46 7.28 5.29 7.40
CA TYR A 46 6.93 5.90 6.11
C TYR A 46 7.88 5.50 4.97
N ASP A 47 9.18 5.36 5.25
CA ASP A 47 10.17 4.98 4.25
C ASP A 47 9.93 3.56 3.72
N ARG A 48 9.66 2.62 4.62
CA ARG A 48 9.33 1.25 4.25
C ARG A 48 7.98 1.17 3.56
N ALA A 49 6.99 1.92 4.04
CA ALA A 49 5.67 1.99 3.43
C ALA A 49 5.75 2.40 1.96
N ARG A 50 6.44 3.51 1.65
CA ARG A 50 6.59 4.00 0.27
C ARG A 50 7.31 2.99 -0.64
N LYS A 51 8.36 2.34 -0.15
CA LYS A 51 9.07 1.28 -0.91
C LYS A 51 8.14 0.12 -1.27
N LEU A 52 7.32 -0.33 -0.33
CA LEU A 52 6.36 -1.42 -0.54
C LEU A 52 5.26 -1.03 -1.53
N LEU A 53 4.69 0.18 -1.40
CA LEU A 53 3.64 0.69 -2.28
C LEU A 53 4.14 0.85 -3.73
N ARG A 54 5.37 1.35 -3.93
CA ARG A 54 6.00 1.39 -5.26
C ARG A 54 6.18 0.01 -5.87
N ARG A 55 6.61 -0.97 -5.07
CA ARG A 55 6.80 -2.35 -5.54
C ARG A 55 5.45 -2.99 -5.88
N ALA A 56 4.42 -2.75 -5.08
CA ALA A 56 3.06 -3.19 -5.36
C ALA A 56 2.53 -2.60 -6.67
N ALA A 57 2.64 -1.27 -6.86
CA ALA A 57 2.21 -0.58 -8.07
C ALA A 57 2.87 -1.13 -9.35
N ARG A 58 4.14 -1.53 -9.27
CA ARG A 58 4.87 -2.17 -10.39
C ARG A 58 4.46 -3.62 -10.65
N GLY A 59 3.90 -4.30 -9.65
CA GLY A 59 3.50 -5.70 -9.75
C GLY A 59 2.10 -5.93 -10.33
N PHE A 60 1.24 -4.91 -10.36
CA PHE A 60 -0.10 -5.00 -10.97
C PHE A 60 -0.01 -5.02 -12.51
N GLY A 61 -0.83 -5.87 -13.14
CA GLY A 61 -0.87 -5.98 -14.60
C GLY A 61 -1.74 -4.91 -15.29
N THR A 62 -1.77 -4.92 -16.62
CA THR A 62 -2.52 -3.96 -17.46
C THR A 62 -4.04 -3.99 -17.26
N ARG A 63 -4.58 -5.09 -16.72
CA ARG A 63 -5.99 -5.25 -16.37
C ARG A 63 -6.33 -4.72 -14.97
N GLU A 64 -5.32 -4.38 -14.18
CA GLU A 64 -5.45 -3.99 -12.77
C GLU A 64 -5.09 -2.51 -12.56
N ARG A 65 -5.29 -1.67 -13.58
CA ARG A 65 -4.94 -0.24 -13.55
C ARG A 65 -5.52 0.50 -12.35
N LEU A 66 -6.75 0.19 -11.95
CA LEU A 66 -7.36 0.79 -10.76
C LEU A 66 -6.60 0.44 -9.46
N ALA A 67 -6.13 -0.80 -9.32
CA ALA A 67 -5.36 -1.21 -8.15
C ALA A 67 -3.96 -0.56 -8.16
N GLN A 68 -3.35 -0.45 -9.33
CA GLN A 68 -2.10 0.29 -9.52
C GLN A 68 -2.26 1.77 -9.14
N ALA A 69 -3.29 2.45 -9.64
CA ALA A 69 -3.56 3.86 -9.32
C ALA A 69 -3.79 4.06 -7.82
N ARG A 70 -4.56 3.17 -7.16
CA ARG A 70 -4.75 3.19 -5.70
C ARG A 70 -3.43 3.08 -4.93
N CYS A 71 -2.48 2.27 -5.40
CA CYS A 71 -1.17 2.16 -4.75
C CYS A 71 -0.33 3.44 -4.92
N GLN A 72 -0.44 4.11 -6.06
CA GLN A 72 0.23 5.40 -6.29
C GLN A 72 -0.37 6.50 -5.40
N VAL A 73 -1.70 6.54 -5.28
CA VAL A 73 -2.39 7.46 -4.37
C VAL A 73 -1.99 7.19 -2.92
N ALA A 74 -1.98 5.92 -2.50
CA ALA A 74 -1.53 5.56 -1.15
C ALA A 74 -0.06 5.97 -0.90
N GLU A 75 0.83 5.87 -1.89
CA GLU A 75 2.21 6.36 -1.74
C GLU A 75 2.24 7.87 -1.52
N ALA A 76 1.41 8.62 -2.25
CA ALA A 76 1.29 10.07 -2.11
C ALA A 76 0.70 10.46 -0.73
N GLU A 77 -0.30 9.72 -0.24
CA GLU A 77 -0.85 9.90 1.11
C GLU A 77 0.21 9.69 2.19
N VAL A 78 1.06 8.68 2.04
CA VAL A 78 2.18 8.44 2.96
C VAL A 78 3.19 9.59 2.90
N ALA A 79 3.52 10.09 1.71
CA ALA A 79 4.43 11.23 1.56
C ALA A 79 3.84 12.49 2.22
N LEU A 80 2.54 12.73 2.05
CA LEU A 80 1.82 13.81 2.72
C LEU A 80 1.86 13.67 4.25
N ALA A 81 1.59 12.47 4.77
CA ALA A 81 1.66 12.19 6.21
C ALA A 81 3.08 12.41 6.78
N ALA A 82 4.11 12.05 6.02
CA ALA A 82 5.51 12.29 6.34
C ALA A 82 5.95 13.75 6.17
N ARG A 83 5.09 14.63 5.63
CA ARG A 83 5.39 16.01 5.23
C ARG A 83 6.54 16.11 4.22
N ASP A 84 6.74 15.08 3.41
CA ASP A 84 7.73 15.03 2.32
C ASP A 84 7.05 15.31 0.98
N LEU A 85 6.90 16.61 0.67
CA LEU A 85 6.33 17.10 -0.58
C LEU A 85 7.39 17.43 -1.64
N SER A 86 8.64 17.02 -1.42
CA SER A 86 9.77 17.30 -2.31
C SER A 86 9.81 16.41 -3.56
N GLY A 87 8.96 15.37 -3.59
CA GLY A 87 8.92 14.36 -4.65
C GLY A 87 8.33 14.86 -5.97
N PRO A 88 8.58 14.13 -7.08
CA PRO A 88 8.02 14.47 -8.38
C PRO A 88 6.49 14.35 -8.37
N VAL A 89 5.80 15.42 -8.76
CA VAL A 89 4.35 15.43 -8.95
C VAL A 89 4.03 14.62 -10.20
N ARG A 90 3.43 13.44 -10.01
CA ARG A 90 2.94 12.61 -11.09
C ARG A 90 1.46 12.90 -11.30
N ALA A 91 1.10 13.39 -12.48
CA ALA A 91 -0.29 13.44 -12.90
C ALA A 91 -0.83 12.01 -12.94
N LEU A 92 -2.07 11.82 -12.47
CA LEU A 92 -2.81 10.60 -12.71
C LEU A 92 -3.38 10.70 -14.13
N ASP A 93 -2.95 9.79 -15.00
CA ASP A 93 -3.53 9.69 -16.35
C ASP A 93 -5.03 9.33 -16.25
N ALA A 94 -5.86 9.95 -17.10
CA ALA A 94 -7.31 9.76 -17.15
C ALA A 94 -7.74 8.45 -17.84
#